data_AF-A0A2V2W9K7-F1
#
_entry.id   AF-A0A2V2W9K7-F1
#
_cell.length_a   1.000
_cell.length_b   1.000
_cell.length_c   1.000
_cell.angle_alpha   90.00
_cell.angle_beta   90.00
_cell.angle_gamma   90.00
#
_symmetry.space_group_name_H-M   'P 1'
#
loop_
_entity.id
_entity.type
_entity.pdbx_description
1 polymer ?
#
loop_
_entity_poly.entity_id
_entity_poly.type
_entity_poly.pdbx_seq_one_letter_code
_entity_poly.pdbx_strand_id
1 'polypeptide(L)'
;MDANTTEKVEKKRQEFLSKDAIEEMRNFSDQTSSRVRHGLLPRDYHQTVDKAHEEKMHAYISPRRTWRQNVYVLRNFEYWRLRAEYYPYIERSDKYSDNFFIRGISCHPRLSDYPGCRAVIQDYFICRDKNKVMQLFNMCAPLKEQFCACINEVFIKNHERGDKKFNANRKEYFENQRERRFSKMLLQAEESADQRKKLQD
;
A
#
# COMPACT_ATOMS: atom_id res chain seq x y z
N MET A 1 -5.10 -31.43 -42.88
CA MET A 1 -5.10 -30.02 -42.43
C MET A 1 -5.02 -29.18 -43.68
N ASP A 2 -6.06 -28.43 -44.01
CA ASP A 2 -6.13 -27.70 -45.28
C ASP A 2 -5.22 -26.48 -45.25
N ALA A 3 -4.47 -26.26 -46.34
CA ALA A 3 -3.50 -25.16 -46.48
C ALA A 3 -4.14 -23.77 -46.25
N ASN A 4 -5.42 -23.65 -46.60
CA ASN A 4 -6.21 -22.43 -46.47
C ASN A 4 -6.55 -22.11 -44.99
N THR A 5 -6.59 -23.12 -44.11
CA THR A 5 -6.75 -22.93 -42.66
C THR A 5 -5.43 -22.53 -42.02
N THR A 6 -4.30 -23.06 -42.52
CA THR A 6 -2.96 -22.75 -42.02
C THR A 6 -2.58 -21.31 -42.33
N GLU A 7 -2.81 -20.83 -43.56
CA GLU A 7 -2.61 -19.42 -43.94
C GLU A 7 -3.46 -18.45 -43.11
N LYS A 8 -4.73 -18.77 -42.84
CA LYS A 8 -5.60 -17.95 -41.99
C LYS A 8 -5.11 -17.87 -40.54
N VAL A 9 -4.58 -18.97 -40.02
CA VAL A 9 -3.99 -19.03 -38.67
C VAL A 9 -2.70 -18.23 -38.61
N GLU A 10 -1.87 -18.32 -39.64
CA GLU A 10 -0.57 -17.64 -39.74
C GLU A 10 -0.75 -16.12 -39.91
N LYS A 11 -1.75 -15.70 -40.68
CA LYS A 11 -2.14 -14.29 -40.83
C LYS A 11 -2.69 -13.70 -39.53
N LYS A 12 -3.57 -14.43 -38.83
CA LYS A 12 -4.01 -14.03 -37.48
C LYS A 12 -2.87 -13.98 -36.48
N ARG A 13 -1.90 -14.89 -36.56
CA ARG A 13 -0.71 -14.88 -35.70
C ARG A 13 0.16 -13.65 -35.97
N GLN A 14 0.33 -13.24 -37.24
CA GLN A 14 1.04 -12.01 -37.60
C GLN A 14 0.30 -10.75 -37.14
N GLU A 15 -1.03 -10.73 -37.23
CA GLU A 15 -1.86 -9.64 -36.68
C GLU A 15 -1.75 -9.55 -35.15
N PHE A 16 -1.79 -10.67 -34.44
CA PHE A 16 -1.62 -10.74 -32.98
C PHE A 16 -0.21 -10.37 -32.50
N LEU A 17 0.81 -10.62 -33.33
CA LEU A 17 2.21 -10.26 -33.06
C LEU A 17 2.58 -8.88 -33.63
N SER A 18 1.64 -8.18 -34.25
CA SER A 18 1.87 -6.84 -34.77
C SER A 18 2.19 -5.87 -33.62
N LYS A 19 3.02 -4.87 -33.89
CA LYS A 19 3.38 -3.85 -32.90
C LYS A 19 2.14 -3.14 -32.36
N ASP A 20 1.16 -2.90 -33.23
CA ASP A 20 -0.11 -2.24 -32.90
C ASP A 20 -0.96 -3.09 -31.96
N ALA A 21 -1.08 -4.41 -32.18
CA ALA A 21 -1.80 -5.31 -31.27
C ALA A 21 -1.10 -5.45 -29.90
N ILE A 22 0.23 -5.42 -29.88
CA ILE A 22 1.01 -5.43 -28.64
C ILE A 22 0.83 -4.11 -27.88
N GLU A 23 0.77 -2.98 -28.59
CA GLU A 23 0.55 -1.65 -28.02
C GLU A 23 -0.89 -1.47 -27.54
N GLU A 24 -1.87 -2.00 -28.25
CA GLU A 24 -3.28 -2.03 -27.85
C GLU A 24 -3.49 -2.92 -26.61
N MET A 25 -2.85 -4.11 -26.54
CA MET A 25 -2.83 -4.92 -25.32
C MET A 25 -2.16 -4.20 -24.15
N ARG A 26 -1.07 -3.45 -24.39
CA ARG A 26 -0.43 -2.62 -23.36
C ARG A 26 -1.40 -1.56 -22.84
N ASN A 27 -2.10 -0.87 -23.73
CA ASN A 27 -3.05 0.19 -23.38
C ASN A 27 -4.31 -0.35 -22.67
N PHE A 28 -4.83 -1.50 -23.10
CA PHE A 28 -5.94 -2.19 -22.42
C PHE A 28 -5.55 -2.65 -21.00
N SER A 29 -4.25 -2.87 -20.79
CA SER A 29 -3.68 -3.30 -19.53
C SER A 29 -3.31 -2.13 -18.60
N ASP A 30 -3.28 -0.90 -19.12
CA ASP A 30 -2.85 0.29 -18.40
C ASP A 30 -3.95 0.81 -17.47
N GLN A 31 -3.75 0.63 -16.17
CA GLN A 31 -4.69 1.09 -15.13
C GLN A 31 -4.29 2.46 -14.54
N THR A 32 -3.37 3.18 -15.17
CA THR A 32 -2.85 4.46 -14.66
C THR A 32 -3.99 5.46 -14.37
N SER A 33 -4.96 5.59 -15.29
CA SER A 33 -6.12 6.48 -15.12
C SER A 33 -7.01 6.11 -13.92
N SER A 34 -7.28 4.82 -13.72
CA SER A 34 -8.02 4.30 -12.57
C SER A 34 -7.28 4.59 -11.26
N ARG A 35 -5.95 4.48 -11.26
CA ARG A 35 -5.12 4.74 -10.06
C ARG A 35 -4.99 6.20 -9.71
N VAL A 36 -4.92 7.07 -10.71
CA VAL A 36 -5.04 8.50 -10.52
C VAL A 36 -6.39 8.83 -9.86
N ARG A 37 -7.48 8.21 -10.34
CA ARG A 37 -8.81 8.37 -9.73
C ARG A 37 -8.87 7.85 -8.29
N HIS A 38 -8.19 6.74 -7.98
CA HIS A 38 -8.14 6.15 -6.64
C HIS A 38 -7.02 6.72 -5.75
N GLY A 39 -6.30 7.76 -6.19
CA GLY A 39 -5.25 8.41 -5.41
C GLY A 39 -4.01 7.55 -5.14
N LEU A 40 -3.75 6.55 -5.98
CA LEU A 40 -2.58 5.67 -5.92
C LEU A 40 -1.40 6.17 -6.77
N LEU A 41 -1.68 7.07 -7.73
CA LEU A 41 -0.69 7.79 -8.53
C LEU A 41 -1.07 9.27 -8.60
N PRO A 42 -0.11 10.21 -8.68
CA PRO A 42 -0.40 11.62 -8.93
C PRO A 42 -1.10 11.80 -10.27
N ARG A 43 -2.01 12.79 -10.39
CA ARG A 43 -2.67 13.15 -11.66
C ARG A 43 -1.67 13.35 -12.80
N ASP A 44 -0.54 13.97 -12.47
CA ASP A 44 0.55 14.24 -13.43
C ASP A 44 1.74 13.31 -13.14
N TYR A 45 1.52 12.01 -12.98
CA TYR A 45 2.58 11.05 -12.64
C TYR A 45 3.81 11.15 -13.57
N HIS A 46 3.61 11.47 -14.85
CA HIS A 46 4.71 11.68 -15.80
C HIS A 46 5.48 12.99 -15.61
N GLN A 47 4.92 14.00 -14.93
CA GLN A 47 5.53 15.32 -14.74
C GLN A 47 5.92 15.63 -13.28
N THR A 48 5.29 14.97 -12.30
CA THR A 48 5.48 15.19 -10.85
C THR A 48 6.40 14.13 -10.22
N VAL A 49 7.40 13.69 -10.98
CA VAL A 49 8.48 12.88 -10.42
C VAL A 49 9.38 13.80 -9.60
N ASP A 50 9.56 13.49 -8.32
CA ASP A 50 10.52 14.18 -7.47
C ASP A 50 11.93 13.91 -7.99
N LYS A 51 12.45 14.82 -8.82
CA LYS A 51 13.75 14.69 -9.48
C LYS A 51 14.87 14.50 -8.47
N ALA A 52 14.81 15.18 -7.32
CA ALA A 52 15.82 15.06 -6.29
C ALA A 52 15.83 13.67 -5.63
N HIS A 53 14.65 13.07 -5.45
CA HIS A 53 14.54 11.69 -4.97
C HIS A 53 15.08 10.69 -6.00
N GLU A 54 14.71 10.83 -7.28
CA GLU A 54 15.21 9.97 -8.34
C GLU A 54 16.74 10.07 -8.48
N GLU A 55 17.31 11.27 -8.43
CA GLU A 55 18.77 11.46 -8.51
C GLU A 55 19.50 10.73 -7.38
N LYS A 56 19.02 10.86 -6.13
CA LYS A 56 19.61 10.16 -4.97
C LYS A 56 19.54 8.65 -5.12
N MET A 57 18.38 8.16 -5.57
CA MET A 57 18.16 6.73 -5.78
C MET A 57 18.99 6.20 -6.95
N HIS A 58 19.14 6.95 -8.04
CA HIS A 58 20.03 6.61 -9.14
C HIS A 58 21.49 6.58 -8.69
N ALA A 59 21.93 7.53 -7.86
CA ALA A 59 23.26 7.52 -7.25
C ALA A 59 23.48 6.30 -6.33
N TYR A 60 22.44 5.84 -5.61
CA TYR A 60 22.49 4.61 -4.83
C TYR A 60 22.62 3.36 -5.72
N ILE A 61 21.80 3.27 -6.77
CA ILE A 61 21.67 2.10 -7.63
C ILE A 61 22.89 1.94 -8.54
N SER A 62 23.37 3.02 -9.16
CA SER A 62 24.41 3.00 -10.21
C SER A 62 25.65 2.15 -9.85
N PRO A 63 26.32 2.36 -8.70
CA PRO A 63 27.49 1.55 -8.32
C PRO A 63 27.15 0.14 -7.84
N ARG A 64 25.88 -0.16 -7.53
CA ARG A 64 25.42 -1.45 -6.99
C ARG A 64 24.86 -2.39 -8.05
N ARG A 65 24.85 -1.96 -9.33
CA ARG A 65 24.43 -2.81 -10.44
C ARG A 65 25.46 -3.90 -10.70
N THR A 66 24.97 -5.09 -11.00
CA THR A 66 25.79 -6.26 -11.33
C THR A 66 25.67 -6.59 -12.82
N TRP A 67 26.26 -7.71 -13.23
CA TRP A 67 26.14 -8.24 -14.60
C TRP A 67 24.68 -8.52 -15.01
N ARG A 68 23.76 -8.70 -14.04
CA ARG A 68 22.34 -9.00 -14.28
C ARG A 68 21.63 -7.92 -15.09
N GLN A 69 22.13 -6.67 -15.08
CA GLN A 69 21.59 -5.56 -15.87
C GLN A 69 21.71 -5.79 -17.38
N ASN A 70 22.67 -6.63 -17.80
CA ASN A 70 22.92 -6.94 -19.21
C ASN A 70 21.98 -8.04 -19.75
N VAL A 71 21.23 -8.72 -18.86
CA VAL A 71 20.29 -9.77 -19.24
C VAL A 71 18.87 -9.22 -19.19
N TYR A 72 18.16 -9.22 -20.33
CA TYR A 72 16.85 -8.57 -20.48
C TYR A 72 15.84 -8.90 -19.36
N VAL A 73 15.70 -10.18 -19.02
CA VAL A 73 14.76 -10.66 -17.99
C VAL A 73 15.21 -10.25 -16.58
N LEU A 74 16.52 -10.27 -16.30
CA LEU A 74 17.08 -9.99 -14.98
C LEU A 74 17.29 -8.48 -14.72
N ARG A 75 17.37 -7.67 -15.78
CA ARG A 75 17.57 -6.22 -15.70
C ARG A 75 16.46 -5.54 -14.90
N ASN A 76 15.21 -5.89 -15.20
CA ASN A 76 14.06 -5.31 -14.49
C ASN A 76 14.03 -5.77 -13.03
N PHE A 77 14.32 -7.05 -12.78
CA PHE A 77 14.40 -7.59 -11.43
C PHE A 77 15.47 -6.87 -10.61
N GLU A 78 16.69 -6.75 -11.15
CA GLU A 78 17.79 -6.09 -10.47
C GLU A 78 17.49 -4.62 -10.18
N TYR A 79 16.93 -3.91 -11.15
CA TYR A 79 16.53 -2.53 -10.97
C TYR A 79 15.57 -2.37 -9.79
N TRP A 80 14.47 -3.14 -9.76
CA TRP A 80 13.47 -3.03 -8.70
C TRP A 80 13.96 -3.55 -7.35
N ARG A 81 14.82 -4.57 -7.34
CA ARG A 81 15.48 -5.06 -6.13
C ARG A 81 16.35 -3.97 -5.50
N LEU A 82 17.23 -3.35 -6.27
CA LEU A 82 18.12 -2.28 -5.78
C LEU A 82 17.33 -1.04 -5.35
N ARG A 83 16.22 -0.75 -6.04
CA ARG A 83 15.29 0.32 -5.67
C ARG A 83 14.58 0.04 -4.35
N ALA A 84 14.18 -1.20 -4.10
CA ALA A 84 13.63 -1.61 -2.81
C ALA A 84 14.67 -1.51 -1.68
N GLU A 85 15.92 -1.90 -1.96
CA GLU A 85 17.03 -1.86 -1.00
C GLU A 85 17.37 -0.44 -0.53
N TYR A 86 17.16 0.57 -1.39
CA TYR A 86 17.32 1.97 -1.03
C TYR A 86 16.40 2.42 0.10
N TYR A 87 15.21 1.80 0.23
CA TYR A 87 14.28 2.12 1.30
C TYR A 87 14.68 1.41 2.61
N PRO A 88 14.78 2.14 3.74
CA PRO A 88 15.27 1.55 5.00
C PRO A 88 14.13 1.10 5.93
N TYR A 89 12.89 0.96 5.44
CA TYR A 89 11.72 0.74 6.33
C TYR A 89 11.75 -0.63 7.01
N ILE A 90 12.21 -1.66 6.32
CA ILE A 90 12.38 -2.99 6.93
C ILE A 90 13.42 -2.92 8.05
N GLU A 91 14.60 -2.38 7.77
CA GLU A 91 15.67 -2.25 8.76
C GLU A 91 15.23 -1.41 9.97
N ARG A 92 14.50 -0.31 9.74
CA ARG A 92 13.93 0.48 10.83
C ARG A 92 12.87 -0.27 11.61
N SER A 93 11.97 -0.98 10.94
CA SER A 93 10.96 -1.80 11.62
C SER A 93 11.64 -2.86 12.50
N ASP A 94 12.66 -3.53 11.99
CA ASP A 94 13.39 -4.56 12.73
C ASP A 94 14.16 -3.98 13.93
N LYS A 95 14.66 -2.75 13.83
CA LYS A 95 15.39 -2.08 14.92
C LYS A 95 14.50 -1.43 15.99
N TYR A 96 13.33 -0.92 15.61
CA TYR A 96 12.52 -0.05 16.47
C TYR A 96 11.19 -0.65 16.91
N SER A 97 10.75 -1.79 16.37
CA SER A 97 9.50 -2.42 16.77
C SER A 97 9.70 -3.86 17.27
N ASP A 98 9.68 -4.05 18.59
CA ASP A 98 9.40 -5.36 19.20
C ASP A 98 7.93 -5.80 18.92
N ASN A 99 7.05 -4.81 18.73
CA ASN A 99 5.64 -4.98 18.40
C ASN A 99 5.43 -5.04 16.89
N PHE A 100 5.72 -6.19 16.29
CA PHE A 100 5.41 -6.44 14.89
C PHE A 100 3.90 -6.68 14.70
N PHE A 101 3.14 -5.68 14.24
CA PHE A 101 1.74 -5.89 13.85
C PHE A 101 1.70 -6.68 12.52
N ILE A 102 1.06 -7.85 12.56
CA ILE A 102 1.14 -8.86 11.49
C ILE A 102 0.78 -8.33 10.11
N ARG A 103 1.65 -8.72 9.16
CA ARG A 103 1.57 -8.67 7.70
C ARG A 103 0.23 -9.23 7.20
N GLY A 104 -0.67 -8.34 6.82
CA GLY A 104 -1.94 -8.73 6.21
C GLY A 104 -2.63 -7.57 5.51
N ILE A 105 -1.87 -6.64 4.94
CA ILE A 105 -2.44 -5.48 4.26
C ILE A 105 -2.92 -5.94 2.87
N SER A 106 -4.16 -6.47 2.85
CA SER A 106 -5.06 -6.44 1.68
C SER A 106 -5.57 -5.02 1.41
N CYS A 107 -5.15 -4.04 2.22
CA CYS A 107 -5.51 -2.65 2.07
C CYS A 107 -4.76 -2.09 0.85
N HIS A 108 -5.49 -1.49 -0.09
CA HIS A 108 -4.90 -0.69 -1.15
C HIS A 108 -4.56 0.67 -0.53
N PRO A 109 -3.30 0.95 -0.15
CA PRO A 109 -3.00 2.13 0.65
C PRO A 109 -3.17 3.38 -0.21
N ARG A 110 -4.05 4.31 0.21
CA ARG A 110 -4.20 5.60 -0.47
C ARG A 110 -3.00 6.47 -0.12
N LEU A 111 -2.46 7.19 -1.10
CA LEU A 111 -1.29 8.06 -0.87
C LEU A 111 -1.59 9.17 0.14
N SER A 112 -2.86 9.59 0.26
CA SER A 112 -3.34 10.56 1.25
C SER A 112 -3.15 10.09 2.70
N ASP A 113 -3.31 8.80 2.94
CA ASP A 113 -3.34 8.24 4.29
C ASP A 113 -1.91 8.01 4.81
N TYR A 114 -0.95 7.90 3.90
CA TYR A 114 0.45 7.59 4.20
C TYR A 114 1.42 8.52 3.44
N PRO A 115 1.41 9.85 3.71
CA PRO A 115 2.23 10.80 2.96
C PRO A 115 3.74 10.51 3.07
N GLY A 116 4.20 9.99 4.22
CA GLY A 116 5.60 9.59 4.43
C GLY A 116 6.03 8.30 3.72
N CYS A 117 5.07 7.54 3.19
CA CYS A 117 5.32 6.29 2.44
C CYS A 117 5.05 6.45 0.94
N ARG A 118 4.79 7.67 0.47
CA ARG A 118 4.32 7.94 -0.89
C ARG A 118 5.24 7.36 -1.97
N ALA A 119 6.55 7.59 -1.87
CA ALA A 119 7.52 7.15 -2.87
C ALA A 119 7.57 5.62 -3.02
N VAL A 120 7.69 4.89 -1.91
CA VAL A 120 7.76 3.41 -1.93
C VAL A 120 6.44 2.77 -2.37
N ILE A 121 5.30 3.37 -2.02
CA ILE A 121 3.97 2.92 -2.49
C ILE A 121 3.86 3.10 -4.01
N GLN A 122 4.26 4.27 -4.52
CA GLN A 122 4.26 4.56 -5.95
C GLN A 122 5.16 3.56 -6.69
N ASP A 123 6.41 3.37 -6.25
CA ASP A 123 7.36 2.44 -6.86
C ASP A 123 6.82 1.02 -6.94
N TYR A 124 6.17 0.53 -5.87
CA TYR A 124 5.51 -0.78 -5.89
C TYR A 124 4.46 -0.87 -6.99
N PHE A 125 3.56 0.11 -7.09
CA PHE A 125 2.49 0.11 -8.07
C PHE A 125 3.01 0.26 -9.51
N ILE A 126 4.07 1.05 -9.72
CA ILE A 126 4.75 1.19 -11.02
C ILE A 126 5.40 -0.14 -11.41
N CYS A 127 6.12 -0.79 -10.49
CA CYS A 127 6.75 -2.08 -10.72
C CYS A 127 5.71 -3.13 -11.13
N ARG A 128 4.63 -3.21 -10.34
CA ARG A 128 3.52 -4.15 -10.52
C ARG A 128 2.91 -3.99 -11.91
N ASP A 129 2.64 -2.78 -12.33
CA ASP A 129 1.88 -2.51 -13.56
C ASP A 129 2.71 -2.67 -14.81
N LYS A 130 3.96 -2.21 -14.77
CA LYS A 130 4.88 -2.34 -15.91
C LYS A 130 5.26 -3.79 -16.19
N ASN A 131 5.12 -4.69 -15.22
CA ASN A 131 5.62 -6.06 -15.33
C ASN A 131 4.58 -7.12 -14.91
N LYS A 132 3.38 -7.11 -15.51
CA LYS A 132 2.30 -8.07 -15.19
C LYS A 132 2.71 -9.53 -15.29
N VAL A 133 3.40 -9.94 -16.36
CA VAL A 133 3.91 -11.31 -16.52
C VAL A 133 4.90 -11.66 -15.42
N MET A 134 5.72 -10.69 -15.01
CA MET A 134 6.73 -10.90 -13.99
C MET A 134 6.20 -10.80 -12.55
N GLN A 135 4.92 -10.44 -12.37
CA GLN A 135 4.25 -10.62 -11.08
C GLN A 135 4.13 -12.11 -10.74
N LEU A 136 4.03 -13.00 -11.73
CA LEU A 136 4.09 -14.45 -11.52
C LEU A 136 5.39 -14.85 -10.81
N PHE A 137 6.47 -14.11 -11.03
CA PHE A 137 7.77 -14.30 -10.39
C PHE A 137 7.98 -13.42 -9.15
N ASN A 138 6.94 -12.74 -8.66
CA ASN A 138 7.01 -11.88 -7.46
C ASN A 138 8.13 -10.83 -7.51
N MET A 139 8.50 -10.31 -8.70
CA MET A 139 9.64 -9.37 -8.81
C MET A 139 9.49 -8.10 -7.97
N CYS A 140 8.26 -7.66 -7.73
CA CYS A 140 7.95 -6.46 -6.95
C CYS A 140 7.75 -6.75 -5.45
N ALA A 141 7.94 -7.99 -4.99
CA ALA A 141 7.80 -8.36 -3.59
C ALA A 141 8.73 -7.58 -2.65
N PRO A 142 10.01 -7.29 -3.00
CA PRO A 142 10.87 -6.47 -2.15
C PRO A 142 10.29 -5.07 -1.90
N LEU A 143 9.72 -4.43 -2.92
CA LEU A 143 9.02 -3.14 -2.75
C LEU A 143 7.75 -3.29 -1.90
N LYS A 144 7.06 -4.44 -2.03
CA LYS A 144 5.88 -4.74 -1.21
C LYS A 144 6.21 -4.78 0.27
N GLU A 145 7.30 -5.46 0.62
CA GLU A 145 7.76 -5.54 2.01
C GLU A 145 8.15 -4.17 2.56
N GLN A 146 8.85 -3.36 1.76
CA GLN A 146 9.27 -2.01 2.15
C GLN A 146 8.10 -1.07 2.42
N PHE A 147 7.09 -1.01 1.53
CA PHE A 147 5.93 -0.15 1.79
C PHE A 147 5.10 -0.66 2.97
N CYS A 148 4.95 -1.98 3.12
CA CYS A 148 4.24 -2.56 4.27
C CYS A 148 4.93 -2.20 5.58
N ALA A 149 6.27 -2.27 5.63
CA ALA A 149 7.06 -1.84 6.78
C ALA A 149 6.88 -0.34 7.06
N CYS A 150 6.87 0.50 6.02
CA CYS A 150 6.61 1.94 6.18
C CYS A 150 5.23 2.22 6.81
N ILE A 151 4.19 1.55 6.30
CA ILE A 151 2.83 1.70 6.83
C ILE A 151 2.76 1.22 8.28
N ASN A 152 3.46 0.13 8.61
CA ASN A 152 3.52 -0.40 9.96
C ASN A 152 4.17 0.60 10.92
N GLU A 153 5.29 1.23 10.54
CA GLU A 153 5.90 2.31 11.35
C GLU A 153 4.91 3.45 11.63
N VAL A 154 4.12 3.86 10.62
CA VAL A 154 3.11 4.92 10.78
C VAL A 154 2.01 4.46 11.74
N PHE A 155 1.55 3.23 11.62
CA PHE A 155 0.53 2.65 12.49
C PHE A 155 1.00 2.61 13.95
N ILE A 156 2.20 2.11 14.20
CA ILE A 156 2.80 2.05 15.54
C ILE A 156 2.93 3.47 16.12
N LYS A 157 3.48 4.43 15.36
CA LYS A 157 3.60 5.83 15.82
C LYS A 157 2.24 6.45 16.16
N ASN A 158 1.20 6.16 15.38
CA ASN A 158 -0.14 6.65 15.64
C ASN A 158 -0.76 5.98 16.87
N HIS A 159 -0.55 4.66 17.05
CA HIS A 159 -0.98 3.93 18.22
C HIS A 159 -0.32 4.48 19.49
N GLU A 160 1.00 4.65 19.49
CA GLU A 160 1.74 5.23 20.61
C GLU A 160 1.29 6.66 20.94
N ARG A 161 0.99 7.48 19.91
CA ARG A 161 0.41 8.81 20.12
C ARG A 161 -0.99 8.74 20.75
N GLY A 162 -1.81 7.80 20.29
CA GLY A 162 -3.12 7.51 20.85
C GLY A 162 -3.02 7.10 22.32
N ASP A 163 -2.12 6.17 22.64
CA ASP A 163 -1.86 5.71 24.00
C ASP A 163 -1.35 6.83 24.90
N LYS A 164 -0.44 7.68 24.40
CA LYS A 164 0.03 8.85 25.16
C LYS A 164 -1.10 9.83 25.45
N LYS A 165 -1.94 10.12 24.46
CA LYS A 165 -3.11 11.00 24.62
C LYS A 165 -4.14 10.41 25.58
N PHE A 166 -4.41 9.11 25.48
CA PHE A 166 -5.30 8.40 26.38
C PHE A 166 -4.75 8.36 27.80
N ASN A 167 -3.48 8.06 27.98
CA ASN A 167 -2.83 8.02 29.29
C ASN A 167 -2.79 9.40 29.96
N ALA A 168 -2.60 10.48 29.20
CA ALA A 168 -2.67 11.85 29.71
C ALA A 168 -4.06 12.20 30.27
N ASN A 169 -5.12 11.78 29.59
CA ASN A 169 -6.51 12.06 29.98
C ASN A 169 -7.16 10.88 30.72
N ARG A 170 -6.37 9.94 31.22
CA ARG A 170 -6.86 8.66 31.75
C ARG A 170 -7.79 8.86 32.95
N LYS A 171 -7.42 9.74 33.88
CA LYS A 171 -8.22 10.03 35.09
C LYS A 171 -9.56 10.64 34.72
N GLU A 172 -9.55 11.68 33.89
CA GLU A 172 -10.75 12.36 33.39
C GLU A 172 -11.68 11.41 32.61
N TYR A 173 -11.10 10.51 31.79
CA TYR A 173 -11.89 9.49 31.09
C TYR A 173 -12.61 8.55 32.06
N PHE A 174 -11.90 8.05 33.08
CA PHE A 174 -12.51 7.14 34.06
C PHE A 174 -13.48 7.85 35.02
N GLU A 175 -13.24 9.12 35.36
CA GLU A 175 -14.18 9.95 36.12
C GLU A 175 -15.47 10.18 35.35
N ASN A 176 -15.40 10.59 34.08
CA ASN A 176 -16.56 10.72 33.20
C ASN A 176 -17.33 9.40 33.03
N GLN A 177 -16.63 8.27 32.93
CA GLN A 177 -17.27 6.94 32.88
C GLN A 177 -17.96 6.59 34.20
N ARG A 178 -17.37 6.97 35.34
CA ARG A 178 -17.96 6.76 36.67
C ARG A 178 -19.22 7.61 36.84
N GLU A 179 -19.17 8.88 36.45
CA GLU A 179 -20.32 9.78 36.46
C GLU A 179 -21.46 9.26 35.58
N ARG A 180 -21.16 8.80 34.36
CA ARG A 180 -22.17 8.18 33.47
C ARG A 180 -22.79 6.91 34.06
N ARG A 181 -22.02 6.11 34.80
CA ARG A 181 -22.56 4.93 35.50
C ARG A 181 -23.44 5.33 36.68
N PHE A 182 -23.04 6.34 37.45
CA PHE A 182 -23.83 6.86 38.57
C PHE A 182 -25.14 7.47 38.11
N SER A 183 -25.13 8.31 37.06
CA SER A 183 -26.36 8.90 36.51
C SER A 183 -27.32 7.83 36.00
N LYS A 184 -26.80 6.79 35.35
CA LYS A 184 -27.61 5.64 34.92
C LYS A 184 -28.23 4.87 36.09
N MET A 185 -27.49 4.66 37.18
CA MET A 185 -28.04 4.02 38.39
C MET A 185 -29.12 4.89 39.05
N LEU A 186 -28.92 6.21 39.12
CA LEU A 186 -29.91 7.15 39.68
C LEU A 186 -31.22 7.11 38.89
N LEU A 187 -31.13 7.22 37.56
CA LEU A 187 -32.30 7.11 36.68
C LEU A 187 -33.04 5.77 36.86
N GLN A 188 -32.30 4.66 36.95
CA GLN A 188 -32.90 3.34 37.15
C GLN A 188 -33.55 3.20 38.55
N ALA A 189 -32.98 3.83 39.57
CA ALA A 189 -33.55 3.85 40.92
C ALA A 189 -34.82 4.71 40.99
N GLU A 190 -34.83 5.88 40.33
CA GLU A 190 -36.01 6.75 40.19
C GLU A 190 -37.13 6.03 39.44
N GLU A 191 -36.84 5.40 38.30
CA GLU A 191 -37.81 4.60 37.54
C GLU A 191 -38.38 3.44 38.38
N SER A 192 -37.54 2.77 39.18
CA SER A 192 -37.96 1.69 40.07
C SER A 192 -38.83 2.20 41.22
N ALA A 193 -38.53 3.38 41.77
CA ALA A 193 -39.33 4.00 42.82
C ALA A 193 -40.70 4.45 42.31
N ASP A 194 -40.76 5.01 41.10
CA ASP A 194 -42.00 5.41 40.44
C ASP A 194 -42.86 4.20 40.06
N GLN A 195 -42.25 3.10 39.59
CA GLN A 195 -42.98 1.85 39.36
C GLN A 195 -43.55 1.26 40.66
N ARG A 196 -42.81 1.32 41.77
CA ARG A 196 -43.30 0.86 43.08
C ARG A 196 -44.48 1.69 43.58
N LYS A 197 -44.44 3.02 43.39
CA LYS A 197 -45.58 3.90 43.73
C LYS A 197 -46.82 3.57 42.90
N LYS A 198 -46.66 3.37 41.58
CA LYS A 198 -47.76 3.00 40.68
C LYS A 198 -48.39 1.62 40.94
N LEU A 199 -47.73 0.76 41.72
CA LEU A 199 -48.25 -0.55 42.12
C LEU A 199 -48.89 -0.54 43.53
N GLN A 200 -48.79 0.58 44.25
CA GLN A 200 -49.40 0.76 45.58
C GLN A 200 -50.71 1.57 45.55
N ASP A 201 -51.01 2.22 44.43
CA ASP A 201 -52.33 2.78 44.08
C ASP A 201 -53.18 1.75 43.31
#